data_AF-A0A2E9KP45-F1
#
_entry.id   AF-A0A2E9KP45-F1
#
_cell.length_a   1.000
_cell.length_b   1.000
_cell.length_c   1.000
_cell.angle_alpha   90.00
_cell.angle_beta   90.00
_cell.angle_gamma   90.00
#
_symmetry.space_group_name_H-M   'P 1'
#
loop_
_entity.id
_entity.type
_entity.pdbx_description
1 polymer ?
#
loop_
_entity_poly.entity_id
_entity_poly.type
_entity_poly.pdbx_seq_one_letter_code
_entity_poly.pdbx_strand_id
1 'polypeptide(L)'
;MEVKPKELAEGLLARWKALEEQLPNVIRNLEVEEEALVPRVKRAVEAHRTANELVAEKKKERDSAKAIAREKLSEVKGSIEVLSKSGGMVNLDPEWKKVKLLEELENIESTIETSALDHKEEGKLIARRRKLIEQNEKWLKERRSSNPEMSNYLDSRKIMVSNFKTSEYAHSRMLKAVEKAQPLYEKMVELQSEIRDTRRQLDRAKELYSQSSDAIVLWEGKVSTGFGDEVSGFDDLLVDMNRVLSGGPSSFASRKTRKRKEEEE
;
A
#
# COMPACT_ATOMS: atom_id res chain seq x y z
N MET A 1 23.75 9.24 46.46
CA MET A 1 24.63 10.16 45.71
C MET A 1 23.91 11.49 45.66
N GLU A 2 24.31 12.45 46.48
CA GLU A 2 23.75 13.81 46.44
C GLU A 2 24.45 14.54 45.30
N VAL A 3 23.78 14.66 44.15
CA VAL A 3 24.29 15.45 43.02
C VAL A 3 24.02 16.91 43.33
N LYS A 4 25.04 17.77 43.25
CA LYS A 4 24.84 19.21 43.47
C LYS A 4 24.24 19.87 42.22
N PRO A 5 23.40 20.91 42.34
CA PRO A 5 22.84 21.63 41.18
C PRO A 5 23.92 22.09 40.18
N LYS A 6 25.07 22.53 40.72
CA LYS A 6 26.24 22.94 39.94
C LYS A 6 26.84 21.81 39.10
N GLU A 7 27.00 20.61 39.67
CA GLU A 7 27.54 19.44 38.96
C GLU A 7 26.61 18.99 37.83
N LEU A 8 25.29 19.08 38.04
CA LEU A 8 24.29 18.79 37.02
C LEU A 8 24.37 19.80 35.86
N ALA A 9 24.48 21.09 36.18
CA ALA A 9 24.59 22.15 35.19
C ALA A 9 25.89 22.06 34.38
N GLU A 10 27.02 21.76 35.03
CA GLU A 10 28.30 21.51 34.36
C GLU A 10 28.22 20.29 33.44
N GLY A 11 27.54 19.21 33.89
CA GLY A 11 27.31 18.03 33.06
C GLY A 11 26.42 18.30 31.83
N LEU A 12 25.37 19.11 31.98
CA LEU A 12 24.52 19.54 30.86
C LEU A 12 25.29 20.45 29.89
N LEU A 13 26.07 21.39 30.41
CA LEU A 13 26.92 22.27 29.60
C LEU A 13 27.95 21.47 28.79
N ALA A 14 28.61 20.50 29.42
CA ALA A 14 29.57 19.62 28.73
C ALA A 14 28.90 18.82 27.60
N ARG A 15 27.66 18.35 27.81
CA ARG A 15 26.88 17.68 26.76
C ARG A 15 26.55 18.61 25.60
N TRP A 16 26.11 19.84 25.88
CA TRP A 16 25.82 20.82 24.83
C TRP A 16 27.04 21.19 24.00
N LYS A 17 28.21 21.38 24.65
CA LYS A 17 29.48 21.64 23.95
C LYS A 17 29.89 20.45 23.07
N ALA A 18 29.80 19.23 23.59
CA ALA A 18 30.07 18.03 22.80
C ALA A 18 29.09 17.87 21.62
N LEU A 19 27.81 18.20 21.81
CA LEU A 19 26.81 18.17 20.74
C LEU A 19 27.12 19.22 19.67
N GLU A 20 27.45 20.46 20.05
CA GLU A 20 27.79 21.52 19.09
C GLU A 20 29.00 21.14 18.22
N GLU A 21 29.99 20.46 18.78
CA GLU A 21 31.16 19.98 18.03
C GLU A 21 30.80 18.82 17.07
N GLN A 22 29.90 17.92 17.48
CA GLN A 22 29.57 16.70 16.72
C GLN A 22 28.48 16.91 15.66
N LEU A 23 27.48 17.76 15.94
CA LEU A 23 26.30 17.95 15.10
C LEU A 23 26.62 18.37 13.66
N PRO A 24 27.59 19.25 13.35
CA PRO A 24 27.94 19.59 11.97
C PRO A 24 28.34 18.38 11.13
N ASN A 25 29.12 17.47 11.71
CA ASN A 25 29.54 16.24 11.02
C ASN A 25 28.35 15.28 10.82
N VAL A 26 27.47 15.16 11.81
CA VAL A 26 26.24 14.35 11.72
C VAL A 26 25.32 14.91 10.63
N ILE A 27 25.09 16.23 10.59
CA ILE A 27 24.30 16.90 9.56
C ILE A 27 24.89 16.63 8.18
N ARG A 28 26.20 16.82 8.00
CA ARG A 28 26.86 16.55 6.71
C ARG A 28 26.70 15.10 6.27
N ASN A 29 26.84 14.13 7.18
CA ASN A 29 26.66 12.72 6.86
C ASN A 29 25.22 12.41 6.43
N LEU A 30 24.23 12.96 7.15
CA LEU A 30 22.82 12.81 6.82
C LEU A 30 22.44 13.49 5.50
N GLU A 31 23.05 14.63 5.17
CA GLU A 31 22.88 15.30 3.87
C GLU A 31 23.44 14.45 2.73
N VAL A 32 24.63 13.88 2.90
CA VAL A 32 25.23 12.96 1.90
C VAL A 32 24.37 11.70 1.74
N GLU A 33 23.83 11.16 2.84
CA GLU A 33 22.92 10.02 2.80
C GLU A 33 21.62 10.36 2.06
N GLU A 34 21.02 11.52 2.34
CA GLU A 34 19.84 12.01 1.62
C GLU A 34 20.13 12.15 0.12
N GLU A 35 21.24 12.81 -0.25
CA GLU A 35 21.64 13.00 -1.65
C GLU A 35 21.82 11.67 -2.39
N ALA A 36 22.33 10.63 -1.71
CA ALA A 36 22.47 9.29 -2.25
C ALA A 36 21.12 8.55 -2.38
N LEU A 37 20.19 8.76 -1.45
CA LEU A 37 18.87 8.11 -1.42
C LEU A 37 17.88 8.72 -2.42
N VAL A 38 17.87 10.04 -2.60
CA VAL A 38 16.96 10.76 -3.53
C VAL A 38 16.88 10.13 -4.92
N PRO A 39 17.99 9.88 -5.66
CA PRO A 39 17.91 9.27 -6.99
C PRO A 39 17.43 7.82 -6.94
N ARG A 40 17.71 7.08 -5.86
CA ARG A 40 17.25 5.69 -5.70
C ARG A 40 15.74 5.64 -5.52
N VAL A 41 15.19 6.53 -4.69
CA VAL A 41 13.74 6.67 -4.48
C VAL A 41 13.06 7.06 -5.78
N LYS A 42 13.58 8.06 -6.52
CA LYS A 42 13.02 8.48 -7.82
C LYS A 42 12.93 7.30 -8.80
N ARG A 43 14.03 6.56 -8.97
CA ARG A 43 14.05 5.36 -9.83
C ARG A 43 13.06 4.29 -9.38
N ALA A 44 12.93 4.05 -8.08
CA ALA A 44 11.99 3.06 -7.55
C ALA A 44 10.53 3.47 -7.80
N VAL A 45 10.19 4.75 -7.61
CA VAL A 45 8.86 5.30 -7.90
C VAL A 45 8.53 5.19 -9.39
N GLU A 46 9.47 5.55 -10.27
CA GLU A 46 9.28 5.43 -11.73
C GLU A 46 9.13 3.98 -12.18
N ALA A 47 9.96 3.07 -11.65
CA ALA A 47 9.89 1.64 -11.95
C ALA A 47 8.54 1.03 -11.48
N HIS A 48 8.09 1.36 -10.27
CA HIS A 48 6.78 0.94 -9.79
C HIS A 48 5.64 1.54 -10.64
N ARG A 49 5.72 2.83 -10.98
CA ARG A 49 4.71 3.51 -11.81
C ARG A 49 4.55 2.82 -13.17
N THR A 50 5.66 2.60 -13.89
CA THR A 50 5.66 1.93 -15.19
C THR A 50 5.13 0.50 -15.11
N ALA A 51 5.48 -0.26 -14.07
CA ALA A 51 4.91 -1.58 -13.83
C ALA A 51 3.39 -1.53 -13.58
N ASN A 52 2.92 -0.53 -12.82
CA ASN A 52 1.51 -0.36 -12.52
C ASN A 52 0.70 0.12 -13.75
N GLU A 53 1.29 0.95 -14.61
CA GLU A 53 0.70 1.35 -15.90
C GLU A 53 0.47 0.12 -16.80
N LEU A 54 1.43 -0.82 -16.86
CA LEU A 54 1.25 -2.08 -17.59
C LEU A 54 0.11 -2.93 -17.01
N VAL A 55 -0.02 -3.00 -15.68
CA VAL A 55 -1.15 -3.69 -15.02
C VAL A 55 -2.47 -3.02 -15.40
N ALA A 56 -2.53 -1.70 -15.37
CA ALA A 56 -3.73 -0.93 -15.72
C ALA A 56 -4.13 -1.12 -17.19
N GLU A 57 -3.16 -1.12 -18.12
CA GLU A 57 -3.40 -1.39 -19.53
C GLU A 57 -4.01 -2.78 -19.74
N LYS A 58 -3.45 -3.82 -19.09
CA LYS A 58 -3.96 -5.19 -19.20
C LYS A 58 -5.31 -5.39 -18.52
N LYS A 59 -5.61 -4.66 -17.45
CA LYS A 59 -6.96 -4.59 -16.88
C LYS A 59 -7.96 -4.03 -17.90
N LYS A 60 -7.62 -2.91 -18.55
CA LYS A 60 -8.49 -2.30 -19.56
C LYS A 60 -8.76 -3.25 -20.74
N GLU A 61 -7.73 -3.94 -21.24
CA GLU A 61 -7.84 -4.95 -22.31
C GLU A 61 -8.73 -6.14 -21.87
N ARG A 62 -8.53 -6.63 -20.64
CA ARG A 62 -9.34 -7.71 -20.07
C ARG A 62 -10.80 -7.31 -19.95
N ASP A 63 -11.07 -6.11 -19.43
CA ASP A 63 -12.41 -5.64 -19.09
C ASP A 63 -13.23 -5.34 -20.35
N SER A 64 -12.62 -4.76 -21.38
CA SER A 64 -13.27 -4.54 -22.67
C SER A 64 -13.64 -5.85 -23.37
N ALA A 65 -12.71 -6.81 -23.44
CA ALA A 65 -12.96 -8.12 -24.01
C ALA A 65 -14.03 -8.90 -23.21
N LYS A 66 -13.98 -8.79 -21.88
CA LYS A 66 -14.96 -9.42 -20.98
C LYS A 66 -16.37 -8.84 -21.18
N ALA A 67 -16.50 -7.53 -21.32
CA ALA A 67 -17.79 -6.88 -21.59
C ALA A 67 -18.43 -7.41 -22.89
N ILE A 68 -17.65 -7.46 -23.97
CA ILE A 68 -18.11 -8.00 -25.26
C ILE A 68 -18.48 -9.48 -25.13
N ALA A 69 -17.67 -10.28 -24.43
CA ALA A 69 -17.97 -11.70 -24.21
C ALA A 69 -19.29 -11.91 -23.45
N ARG A 70 -19.59 -11.06 -22.46
CA ARG A 70 -20.84 -11.11 -21.68
C ARG A 70 -22.07 -10.75 -22.51
N GLU A 71 -21.98 -9.69 -23.30
CA GLU A 71 -23.05 -9.29 -24.20
C GLU A 71 -23.38 -10.45 -25.16
N LYS A 72 -22.35 -11.04 -25.78
CA LYS A 72 -22.54 -12.19 -26.68
C LYS A 72 -23.00 -13.46 -25.96
N LEU A 73 -22.63 -13.67 -24.71
CA LEU A 73 -23.16 -14.77 -23.90
C LEU A 73 -24.68 -14.65 -23.71
N SER A 74 -25.18 -13.43 -23.49
CA SER A 74 -26.62 -13.16 -23.40
C SER A 74 -27.34 -13.44 -24.73
N GLU A 75 -26.79 -12.96 -25.86
CA GLU A 75 -27.32 -13.24 -27.20
C GLU A 75 -27.34 -14.75 -27.51
N VAL A 76 -26.30 -15.48 -27.10
CA VAL A 76 -26.20 -16.93 -27.27
C VAL A 76 -27.28 -17.64 -26.44
N LYS A 77 -27.50 -17.22 -25.18
CA LYS A 77 -28.59 -17.76 -24.33
C LYS A 77 -29.96 -17.53 -24.99
N GLY A 78 -30.24 -16.32 -25.47
CA GLY A 78 -31.50 -16.00 -26.16
C GLY A 78 -31.68 -16.80 -27.46
N SER A 79 -30.61 -16.96 -28.25
CA SER A 79 -30.64 -17.78 -29.47
C SER A 79 -30.93 -19.25 -29.17
N ILE A 80 -30.38 -19.79 -28.07
CA ILE A 80 -30.69 -21.16 -27.62
C ILE A 80 -32.18 -21.30 -27.29
N GLU A 81 -32.76 -20.32 -26.58
CA GLU A 81 -34.17 -20.36 -26.20
C GLU A 81 -35.10 -20.32 -27.42
N VAL A 82 -34.81 -19.46 -28.40
CA VAL A 82 -35.57 -19.38 -29.66
C VAL A 82 -35.45 -20.68 -30.46
N LEU A 83 -34.24 -21.22 -30.62
CA LEU A 83 -33.99 -22.47 -31.33
C LEU A 83 -34.60 -23.70 -30.63
N SER A 84 -34.73 -23.65 -29.30
CA SER A 84 -35.42 -24.68 -28.50
C SER A 84 -36.93 -24.66 -28.78
N LYS A 85 -37.54 -23.47 -28.82
CA LYS A 85 -38.97 -23.29 -29.11
C LYS A 85 -39.36 -23.60 -30.56
N SER A 86 -38.48 -23.30 -31.53
CA SER A 86 -38.78 -23.51 -32.95
C SER A 86 -38.59 -24.96 -33.42
N GLY A 87 -38.04 -25.84 -32.58
CA GLY A 87 -37.71 -27.21 -32.96
C GLY A 87 -36.58 -27.34 -33.99
N GLY A 88 -36.00 -26.21 -34.45
CA GLY A 88 -34.87 -26.17 -35.38
C GLY A 88 -33.57 -26.68 -34.77
N MET A 89 -33.52 -26.80 -33.45
CA MET A 89 -32.49 -27.55 -32.74
C MET A 89 -32.75 -29.06 -32.85
N VAL A 90 -32.65 -29.62 -34.07
CA VAL A 90 -32.70 -31.07 -34.29
C VAL A 90 -31.73 -31.73 -33.30
N ASN A 91 -32.32 -32.57 -32.46
CA ASN A 91 -31.84 -32.99 -31.14
C ASN A 91 -30.39 -33.51 -31.18
N LEU A 92 -29.44 -32.75 -30.63
CA LEU A 92 -28.00 -33.11 -30.64
C LEU A 92 -27.32 -33.01 -29.26
N ASP A 93 -28.00 -32.54 -28.20
CA ASP A 93 -27.56 -32.69 -26.79
C ASP A 93 -28.74 -32.37 -25.85
N PRO A 94 -28.83 -33.00 -24.66
CA PRO A 94 -29.81 -32.63 -23.66
C PRO A 94 -29.63 -31.16 -23.22
N GLU A 95 -30.72 -30.40 -23.21
CA GLU A 95 -30.76 -28.98 -22.87
C GLU A 95 -30.03 -28.65 -21.56
N TRP A 96 -30.15 -29.53 -20.56
CA TRP A 96 -29.49 -29.41 -19.26
C TRP A 96 -27.96 -29.35 -19.35
N LYS A 97 -27.33 -30.03 -20.32
CA LYS A 97 -25.87 -30.07 -20.45
C LYS A 97 -25.30 -28.79 -21.06
N LYS A 98 -26.07 -28.14 -21.94
CA LYS A 98 -25.74 -26.82 -22.51
C LYS A 98 -25.88 -25.73 -21.47
N VAL A 99 -27.01 -25.71 -20.76
CA VAL A 99 -27.30 -24.75 -19.68
C VAL A 99 -26.24 -24.86 -18.59
N LYS A 100 -25.92 -26.08 -18.14
CA LYS A 100 -24.88 -26.32 -17.12
C LYS A 100 -23.51 -25.77 -17.52
N LEU A 101 -23.12 -25.86 -18.79
CA LEU A 101 -21.84 -25.30 -19.23
C LEU A 101 -21.83 -23.76 -19.18
N LEU A 102 -22.93 -23.11 -19.54
CA LEU A 102 -23.05 -21.65 -19.46
C LEU A 102 -23.10 -21.19 -18.00
N GLU A 103 -23.81 -21.91 -17.15
CA GLU A 103 -23.83 -21.69 -15.69
C GLU A 103 -22.44 -21.88 -15.07
N GLU A 104 -21.67 -22.90 -15.48
CA GLU A 104 -20.30 -23.10 -15.01
C GLU A 104 -19.37 -21.94 -15.44
N LEU A 105 -19.52 -21.42 -16.66
CA LEU A 105 -18.78 -20.23 -17.11
C LEU A 105 -19.13 -18.99 -16.29
N GLU A 106 -20.42 -18.78 -16.03
CA GLU A 106 -20.93 -17.66 -15.24
C GLU A 106 -20.52 -17.74 -13.77
N ASN A 107 -20.52 -18.94 -13.18
CA ASN A 107 -20.05 -19.19 -11.82
C ASN A 107 -18.55 -18.94 -11.66
N ILE A 108 -17.73 -19.34 -12.64
CA ILE A 108 -16.30 -19.01 -12.61
C ILE A 108 -16.10 -17.49 -12.65
N GLU A 109 -16.90 -16.79 -13.46
CA GLU A 109 -16.83 -15.34 -13.58
C GLU A 109 -17.25 -14.63 -12.29
N SER A 110 -18.37 -15.02 -11.69
CA SER A 110 -18.88 -14.44 -10.45
C SER A 110 -17.89 -14.68 -9.31
N THR A 111 -17.26 -15.86 -9.26
CA THR A 111 -16.22 -16.17 -8.28
C THR A 111 -15.04 -15.22 -8.46
N ILE A 112 -14.52 -15.05 -9.68
CA ILE A 112 -13.42 -14.11 -9.96
C ILE A 112 -13.77 -12.66 -9.57
N GLU A 113 -15.03 -12.25 -9.69
CA GLU A 113 -15.44 -10.88 -9.36
C GLU A 113 -15.72 -10.63 -7.89
N THR A 114 -16.25 -11.62 -7.18
CA THR A 114 -16.79 -11.44 -5.82
C THR A 114 -15.85 -11.93 -4.75
N SER A 115 -14.94 -12.86 -5.06
CA SER A 115 -13.98 -13.37 -4.09
C SER A 115 -12.66 -12.60 -4.15
N ALA A 116 -12.18 -12.16 -2.99
CA ALA A 116 -10.88 -11.52 -2.81
C ALA A 116 -9.76 -12.58 -2.88
N LEU A 117 -9.58 -13.16 -4.07
CA LEU A 117 -8.63 -14.25 -4.31
C LEU A 117 -7.21 -13.74 -4.50
N ASP A 118 -6.23 -14.57 -4.13
CA ASP A 118 -4.85 -14.34 -4.51
C ASP A 118 -4.65 -14.57 -6.02
N HIS A 119 -3.66 -13.90 -6.62
CA HIS A 119 -3.33 -13.99 -8.05
C HIS A 119 -3.10 -15.43 -8.53
N LYS A 120 -2.65 -16.32 -7.63
CA LYS A 120 -2.46 -17.76 -7.90
C LYS A 120 -3.79 -18.52 -8.01
N GLU A 121 -4.77 -18.20 -7.17
CA GLU A 121 -6.08 -18.85 -7.18
C GLU A 121 -6.92 -18.36 -8.36
N GLU A 122 -6.86 -17.07 -8.69
CA GLU A 122 -7.43 -16.54 -9.93
C GLU A 122 -6.87 -17.26 -11.17
N GLY A 123 -5.55 -17.51 -11.19
CA GLY A 123 -4.90 -18.26 -12.27
C GLY A 123 -5.47 -19.67 -12.48
N LYS A 124 -5.84 -20.37 -11.40
CA LYS A 124 -6.47 -21.71 -11.49
C LYS A 124 -7.88 -21.64 -12.08
N LEU A 125 -8.67 -20.63 -11.70
CA LEU A 125 -10.02 -20.41 -12.23
C LEU A 125 -9.98 -20.09 -13.73
N ILE A 126 -9.02 -19.27 -14.17
CA ILE A 126 -8.80 -18.97 -15.60
C ILE A 126 -8.44 -20.25 -16.38
N ALA A 127 -7.55 -21.09 -15.83
CA ALA A 127 -7.19 -22.36 -16.47
C ALA A 127 -8.40 -23.31 -16.60
N ARG A 128 -9.29 -23.32 -15.59
CA ARG A 128 -10.55 -24.09 -15.64
C ARG A 128 -11.48 -23.56 -16.74
N ARG A 129 -11.66 -22.23 -16.84
CA ARG A 129 -12.48 -21.59 -17.89
C ARG A 129 -11.96 -21.92 -19.30
N ARG A 130 -10.65 -21.82 -19.51
CA ARG A 130 -9.98 -22.23 -20.76
C ARG A 130 -10.33 -23.65 -21.18
N LYS A 131 -10.20 -24.58 -20.25
CA LYS A 131 -10.45 -26.00 -20.50
C LYS A 131 -11.92 -26.25 -20.87
N LEU A 132 -12.86 -25.58 -20.21
CA LEU A 132 -14.29 -25.66 -20.54
C LEU A 132 -14.59 -25.13 -21.95
N ILE A 133 -14.00 -23.99 -22.31
CA ILE A 133 -14.15 -23.41 -23.66
C ILE A 133 -13.59 -24.36 -24.73
N GLU A 134 -12.39 -24.92 -24.50
CA GLU A 134 -11.73 -25.81 -25.46
C GLU A 134 -12.48 -27.14 -25.66
N GLN A 135 -12.99 -27.74 -24.58
CA GLN A 135 -13.82 -28.95 -24.64
C GLN A 135 -15.08 -28.71 -25.47
N ASN A 136 -15.73 -27.56 -25.29
CA ASN A 136 -16.93 -27.20 -26.03
C ASN A 136 -16.62 -26.91 -27.52
N GLU A 137 -15.50 -26.25 -27.84
CA GLU A 137 -15.07 -26.04 -29.22
C GLU A 137 -14.78 -27.34 -29.98
N LYS A 138 -14.06 -28.29 -29.35
CA LYS A 138 -13.77 -29.61 -29.95
C LYS A 138 -15.06 -30.35 -30.32
N TRP A 139 -16.01 -30.37 -29.39
CA TRP A 139 -17.31 -31.02 -29.57
C TRP A 139 -18.16 -30.41 -30.70
N LEU A 140 -18.11 -29.09 -30.90
CA LEU A 140 -18.88 -28.43 -31.98
C LEU A 140 -18.22 -28.52 -33.35
N LYS A 141 -16.89 -28.59 -33.40
CA LYS A 141 -16.15 -28.73 -34.67
C LYS A 141 -16.54 -30.01 -35.41
N GLU A 142 -16.91 -31.05 -34.67
CA GLU A 142 -17.41 -32.33 -35.19
C GLU A 142 -18.83 -32.24 -35.78
N ARG A 143 -19.57 -31.13 -35.59
CA ARG A 143 -21.04 -31.06 -35.80
C ARG A 143 -21.50 -29.91 -36.71
N ARG A 144 -20.58 -29.19 -37.34
CA ARG A 144 -20.82 -27.93 -38.05
C ARG A 144 -21.51 -28.06 -39.42
N SER A 145 -21.82 -29.28 -39.88
CA SER A 145 -22.23 -29.55 -41.27
C SER A 145 -23.74 -29.56 -41.54
N SER A 146 -24.61 -29.17 -40.60
CA SER A 146 -26.02 -29.56 -40.71
C SER A 146 -27.11 -28.49 -40.50
N ASN A 147 -26.83 -27.20 -40.27
CA ASN A 147 -27.95 -26.24 -40.11
C ASN A 147 -27.64 -24.77 -40.48
N PRO A 148 -28.25 -24.22 -41.55
CA PRO A 148 -28.17 -22.80 -41.93
C PRO A 148 -28.90 -21.83 -40.97
N GLU A 149 -29.99 -22.25 -40.33
CA GLU A 149 -30.74 -21.43 -39.34
C GLU A 149 -29.93 -21.11 -38.07
N MET A 150 -28.78 -21.77 -37.89
CA MET A 150 -27.90 -21.61 -36.73
C MET A 150 -26.85 -20.50 -36.90
N SER A 151 -26.82 -19.76 -38.02
CA SER A 151 -25.75 -18.79 -38.32
C SER A 151 -25.57 -17.74 -37.23
N ASN A 152 -26.66 -17.10 -36.77
CA ASN A 152 -26.60 -16.07 -35.74
C ASN A 152 -26.06 -16.61 -34.41
N TYR A 153 -26.47 -17.82 -34.02
CA TYR A 153 -25.92 -18.50 -32.84
C TYR A 153 -24.42 -18.78 -33.00
N LEU A 154 -24.00 -19.29 -34.16
CA LEU A 154 -22.60 -19.62 -34.43
C LEU A 154 -21.71 -18.37 -34.46
N ASP A 155 -22.20 -17.26 -35.00
CA ASP A 155 -21.47 -16.00 -35.11
C ASP A 155 -21.32 -15.32 -33.75
N SER A 156 -22.43 -15.11 -33.02
CA SER A 156 -22.38 -14.57 -31.65
C SER A 156 -21.52 -15.44 -30.74
N ARG A 157 -21.59 -16.76 -30.88
CA ARG A 157 -20.76 -17.69 -30.11
C ARG A 157 -19.28 -17.63 -30.49
N LYS A 158 -18.93 -17.51 -31.77
CA LYS A 158 -17.54 -17.36 -32.22
C LYS A 158 -16.93 -16.08 -31.65
N ILE A 159 -17.67 -14.98 -31.69
CA ILE A 159 -17.26 -13.70 -31.12
C ILE A 159 -17.11 -13.82 -29.59
N MET A 160 -18.07 -14.45 -28.92
CA MET A 160 -18.03 -14.72 -27.47
C MET A 160 -16.76 -15.47 -27.07
N VAL A 161 -16.47 -16.61 -27.72
CA VAL A 161 -15.31 -17.45 -27.39
C VAL A 161 -14.00 -16.73 -27.68
N SER A 162 -13.91 -16.03 -28.81
CA SER A 162 -12.73 -15.21 -29.16
C SER A 162 -12.44 -14.18 -28.06
N ASN A 163 -13.46 -13.45 -27.62
CA ASN A 163 -13.32 -12.43 -26.59
C ASN A 163 -13.00 -13.01 -25.21
N PHE A 164 -13.57 -14.17 -24.84
CA PHE A 164 -13.14 -14.85 -23.62
C PHE A 164 -11.66 -15.24 -23.67
N LYS A 165 -11.17 -15.79 -24.79
CA LYS A 165 -9.74 -16.13 -24.95
C LYS A 165 -8.84 -14.91 -24.84
N THR A 166 -9.22 -13.80 -25.46
CA THR A 166 -8.50 -12.52 -25.36
C THR A 166 -8.50 -12.00 -23.92
N SER A 167 -9.65 -12.01 -23.24
CA SER A 167 -9.76 -11.62 -21.84
C SER A 167 -8.89 -12.48 -20.93
N GLU A 168 -8.87 -13.81 -21.11
CA GLU A 168 -8.01 -14.72 -20.37
C GLU A 168 -6.52 -14.47 -20.61
N TYR A 169 -6.17 -14.12 -21.84
CA TYR A 169 -4.80 -13.81 -22.19
C TYR A 169 -4.34 -12.51 -21.53
N ALA A 170 -5.17 -11.47 -21.61
CA ALA A 170 -4.95 -10.20 -20.94
C ALA A 170 -4.88 -10.38 -19.41
N HIS A 171 -5.78 -11.17 -18.82
CA HIS A 171 -5.77 -11.50 -17.38
C HIS A 171 -4.51 -12.27 -16.99
N SER A 172 -4.12 -13.30 -17.75
CA SER A 172 -2.88 -14.06 -17.48
C SER A 172 -1.63 -13.17 -17.54
N ARG A 173 -1.59 -12.23 -18.49
CA ARG A 173 -0.50 -11.24 -18.60
C ARG A 173 -0.53 -10.22 -17.47
N MET A 174 -1.72 -9.79 -17.07
CA MET A 174 -1.94 -8.91 -15.92
C MET A 174 -1.39 -9.55 -14.64
N LEU A 175 -1.69 -10.83 -14.37
CA LEU A 175 -1.17 -11.53 -13.17
C LEU A 175 0.35 -11.58 -13.16
N LYS A 176 1.00 -11.86 -14.30
CA LYS A 176 2.46 -11.81 -14.42
C LYS A 176 3.03 -10.41 -14.22
N ALA A 177 2.31 -9.37 -14.64
CA ALA A 177 2.71 -7.99 -14.42
C ALA A 177 2.58 -7.60 -12.93
N VAL A 178 1.50 -8.04 -12.27
CA VAL A 178 1.30 -7.86 -10.82
C VAL A 178 2.41 -8.56 -10.02
N GLU A 179 2.73 -9.81 -10.36
CA GLU A 179 3.82 -10.57 -9.71
C GLU A 179 5.18 -9.85 -9.82
N LYS A 180 5.43 -9.17 -10.95
CA LYS A 180 6.63 -8.34 -11.14
C LYS A 180 6.57 -6.99 -10.44
N ALA A 181 5.39 -6.39 -10.31
CA ALA A 181 5.18 -5.09 -9.69
C ALA A 181 5.29 -5.15 -8.16
N GLN A 182 4.88 -6.27 -7.56
CA GLN A 182 4.88 -6.48 -6.11
C GLN A 182 6.24 -6.20 -5.43
N PRO A 183 7.36 -6.82 -5.84
CA PRO A 183 8.66 -6.53 -5.22
C PRO A 183 9.15 -5.09 -5.49
N LEU A 184 8.71 -4.46 -6.59
CA LEU A 184 9.03 -3.06 -6.87
C LEU A 184 8.29 -2.11 -5.92
N TYR A 185 7.03 -2.43 -5.58
CA TYR A 185 6.26 -1.71 -4.58
C TYR A 185 6.92 -1.81 -3.21
N GLU A 186 7.26 -3.02 -2.76
CA GLU A 186 7.92 -3.25 -1.46
C GLU A 186 9.21 -2.45 -1.34
N LYS A 187 10.08 -2.52 -2.38
CA LYS A 187 11.32 -1.74 -2.44
C LYS A 187 11.07 -0.23 -2.46
N MET A 188 10.03 0.24 -3.17
CA MET A 188 9.68 1.65 -3.20
C MET A 188 9.26 2.12 -1.81
N VAL A 189 8.42 1.36 -1.11
CA VAL A 189 7.95 1.68 0.25
C VAL A 189 9.12 1.73 1.24
N GLU A 190 10.02 0.75 1.18
CA GLU A 190 11.22 0.70 2.03
C GLU A 190 12.11 1.93 1.83
N LEU A 191 12.46 2.26 0.58
CA LEU A 191 13.27 3.44 0.27
C LEU A 191 12.56 4.76 0.65
N GLN A 192 11.24 4.81 0.53
CA GLN A 192 10.44 5.97 0.95
C GLN A 192 10.38 6.12 2.47
N SER A 193 10.37 5.02 3.24
CA SER A 193 10.51 5.10 4.69
C SER A 193 11.91 5.54 5.09
N GLU A 194 12.95 4.99 4.47
CA GLU A 194 14.35 5.32 4.74
C GLU A 194 14.60 6.82 4.54
N ILE A 195 14.29 7.37 3.37
CA ILE A 195 14.48 8.81 3.09
C ILE A 195 13.66 9.70 4.03
N ARG A 196 12.47 9.27 4.45
CA ARG A 196 11.64 10.03 5.38
C ARG A 196 12.29 10.09 6.75
N ASP A 197 12.86 8.99 7.21
CA ASP A 197 13.50 8.92 8.51
C ASP A 197 14.86 9.65 8.51
N THR A 198 15.66 9.54 7.43
CA THR A 198 16.89 10.34 7.25
C THR A 198 16.58 11.85 7.29
N ARG A 199 15.52 12.30 6.59
CA ARG A 199 15.07 13.71 6.64
C ARG A 199 14.64 14.15 8.02
N ARG A 200 13.86 13.33 8.73
CA ARG A 200 13.44 13.62 10.11
C ARG A 200 14.63 13.75 11.05
N GLN A 201 15.64 12.88 10.89
CA GLN A 201 16.86 12.97 11.67
C GLN A 201 17.66 14.23 11.34
N LEU A 202 17.74 14.58 10.04
CA LEU A 202 18.39 15.79 9.57
C LEU A 202 17.74 17.05 10.13
N ASP A 203 16.40 17.16 10.06
CA ASP A 203 15.64 18.29 10.57
C ASP A 203 15.86 18.45 12.09
N ARG A 204 15.81 17.35 12.85
CA ARG A 204 16.09 17.35 14.29
C ARG A 204 17.53 17.75 14.59
N ALA A 205 18.50 17.27 13.82
CA ALA A 205 19.90 17.62 14.00
C ALA A 205 20.14 19.11 13.72
N LYS A 206 19.51 19.66 12.68
CA LYS A 206 19.55 21.09 12.34
C LYS A 206 18.90 21.95 13.43
N GLU A 207 17.75 21.53 13.94
CA GLU A 207 17.06 22.21 15.04
C GLU A 207 17.91 22.20 16.32
N LEU A 208 18.45 21.03 16.70
CA LEU A 208 19.35 20.91 17.87
C LEU A 208 20.60 21.77 17.72
N TYR A 209 21.16 21.84 16.51
CA TYR A 209 22.32 22.67 16.23
C TYR A 209 21.98 24.17 16.30
N SER A 210 20.82 24.60 15.79
CA SER A 210 20.39 25.99 15.93
C SER A 210 20.14 26.41 17.39
N GLN A 211 19.79 25.45 18.26
CA GLN A 211 19.54 25.69 19.68
C GLN A 211 20.82 25.60 20.52
N SER A 212 21.91 25.01 20.00
CA SER A 212 23.08 24.68 20.82
C SER A 212 23.80 25.92 21.35
N SER A 213 23.98 26.95 20.53
CA SER A 213 24.66 28.18 20.94
C SER A 213 23.92 28.89 22.07
N ASP A 214 22.60 29.04 21.94
CA ASP A 214 21.76 29.71 22.94
C ASP A 214 21.69 28.90 24.23
N ALA A 215 21.62 27.57 24.11
CA ALA A 215 21.66 26.67 25.25
C ALA A 215 23.01 26.76 25.98
N ILE A 216 24.13 26.78 25.26
CA ILE A 216 25.47 26.91 25.86
C ILE A 216 25.57 28.22 26.63
N VAL A 217 25.19 29.35 26.02
CA VAL A 217 25.21 30.67 26.68
C VAL A 217 24.34 30.67 27.93
N LEU A 218 23.14 30.10 27.86
CA LEU A 218 22.24 30.00 29.01
C LEU A 218 22.83 29.15 30.14
N TRP A 219 23.44 28.02 29.83
CA TRP A 219 24.04 27.14 30.84
C TRP A 219 25.35 27.70 31.39
N GLU A 220 26.16 28.39 30.61
CA GLU A 220 27.33 29.14 31.09
C GLU A 220 26.91 30.28 32.03
N GLY A 221 25.85 31.00 31.68
CA GLY A 221 25.23 32.00 32.55
C GLY A 221 24.78 31.40 33.88
N LYS A 222 24.09 30.25 33.86
CA LYS A 222 23.65 29.56 35.08
C LYS A 222 24.81 29.06 35.95
N VAL A 223 25.85 28.47 35.33
CA VAL A 223 27.03 27.98 36.06
C VAL A 223 27.82 29.13 36.70
N SER A 224 27.89 30.29 36.04
CA SER A 224 28.61 31.47 36.55
C SER A 224 27.84 32.24 37.63
N THR A 225 26.52 32.37 37.50
CA THR A 225 25.67 33.13 38.44
C THR A 225 25.29 32.35 39.69
N GLY A 226 25.24 31.02 39.63
CA GLY A 226 24.86 30.17 40.76
C GLY A 226 23.37 29.78 40.76
N PHE A 227 22.97 28.98 41.74
CA PHE A 227 21.60 28.44 41.89
C PHE A 227 21.08 28.75 43.28
N GLY A 228 19.85 29.27 43.39
CA GLY A 228 19.11 29.32 44.66
C GLY A 228 19.30 30.55 45.55
N ASP A 229 20.04 31.60 45.13
CA ASP A 229 20.14 32.86 45.86
C ASP A 229 19.24 33.96 45.25
N GLU A 230 18.58 34.77 46.10
CA GLU A 230 17.71 35.90 45.71
C GLU A 230 18.40 36.95 44.80
N VAL A 231 19.74 36.93 44.76
CA VAL A 231 20.58 37.87 43.98
C VAL A 231 20.96 37.30 42.61
N SER A 232 21.03 35.98 42.45
CA SER A 232 21.37 35.30 41.20
C SER A 232 20.11 34.68 40.59
N GLY A 233 19.46 35.38 39.67
CA GLY A 233 18.08 35.14 39.23
C GLY A 233 17.74 33.84 38.48
N PHE A 234 18.29 32.68 38.85
CA PHE A 234 17.87 31.36 38.34
C PHE A 234 17.39 30.43 39.46
N ASP A 235 16.25 29.78 39.22
CA ASP A 235 15.64 28.80 40.12
C ASP A 235 16.59 27.61 40.37
N ASP A 236 16.55 27.06 41.60
CA ASP A 236 17.31 25.86 41.95
C ASP A 236 16.82 24.64 41.13
N LEU A 237 17.76 24.01 40.41
CA LEU A 237 17.51 22.87 39.52
C LEU A 237 16.95 21.64 40.24
N LEU A 238 17.20 21.52 41.55
CA LEU A 238 16.79 20.35 42.32
C LEU A 238 15.48 20.55 43.09
N VAL A 239 14.82 21.70 42.99
CA VAL A 239 13.58 22.00 43.73
C VAL A 239 12.49 20.96 43.48
N ASP A 240 12.27 20.55 42.23
CA ASP A 240 11.27 19.54 41.90
C ASP A 240 11.67 18.15 42.40
N MET A 241 12.97 17.80 42.35
CA MET A 241 13.48 16.53 42.88
C MET A 241 13.33 16.48 44.40
N ASN A 242 13.76 17.53 45.09
CA ASN A 242 13.70 17.68 46.54
C ASN A 242 12.25 17.66 47.04
N ARG A 243 11.30 18.24 46.28
CA ARG A 243 9.86 18.19 46.57
C ARG A 243 9.31 16.77 46.52
N VAL A 244 9.72 15.97 45.54
CA VAL A 244 9.27 14.57 45.44
C VAL A 244 9.92 13.72 46.54
N LEU A 245 11.22 13.93 46.81
CA LEU A 245 11.94 13.23 47.88
C LEU A 245 11.36 13.54 49.28
N SER A 246 10.85 14.75 49.50
CA SER A 246 10.16 15.12 50.74
C SER A 246 8.71 14.63 50.83
N GLY A 247 8.26 13.79 49.89
CA GLY A 247 6.92 13.19 49.87
C GLY A 247 5.85 14.06 49.18
N GLY A 248 6.24 15.15 48.54
CA GLY A 248 5.35 16.02 47.77
C GLY A 248 4.97 15.46 46.38
N PRO A 249 3.93 16.00 45.73
CA PRO A 249 3.49 15.56 44.41
C PRO A 249 4.50 15.94 43.33
N SER A 250 4.69 15.05 42.35
CA SER A 250 5.53 15.33 41.18
C SER A 250 4.99 16.50 40.34
N SER A 251 5.85 17.14 39.56
CA SER A 251 5.46 18.25 38.68
C SER A 251 4.39 17.84 37.65
N PHE A 252 4.37 16.58 37.22
CA PHE A 252 3.31 16.04 36.37
C PHE A 252 1.98 15.91 37.11
N ALA A 253 2.00 15.37 38.34
CA ALA A 253 0.81 15.26 39.17
C ALA A 253 0.24 16.64 39.53
N SER A 254 1.11 17.58 39.90
CA SER A 254 0.71 18.95 40.28
C SER A 254 0.08 19.71 39.12
N ARG A 255 0.66 19.62 37.91
CA ARG A 255 0.10 20.22 36.69
C ARG A 255 -1.25 19.63 36.32
N LYS A 256 -1.44 18.31 36.49
CA LYS A 256 -2.72 17.64 36.23
C LYS A 256 -3.82 18.09 37.20
N THR A 257 -3.51 18.23 38.49
CA THR A 257 -4.44 18.80 39.48
C THR A 257 -4.73 20.28 39.22
N ARG A 258 -3.75 21.07 38.80
CA ARG A 258 -3.94 22.48 38.48
C ARG A 258 -4.83 22.67 37.26
N LYS A 259 -4.58 21.91 36.20
CA LYS A 259 -5.41 21.90 34.98
C LYS A 259 -6.86 21.48 35.27
N ARG A 260 -7.07 20.49 36.15
CA ARG A 260 -8.42 20.12 36.61
C ARG A 260 -9.13 21.24 37.37
N LYS A 261 -8.41 21.98 38.22
CA LYS A 261 -8.98 23.13 38.94
C LYS A 261 -9.32 24.30 38.01
N GLU A 262 -8.46 24.56 37.01
CA GLU A 262 -8.69 25.58 35.97
C GLU A 262 -9.83 25.18 34.98
N GLU A 263 -10.19 23.90 34.91
CA GLU A 263 -11.36 23.39 34.14
C GLU A 263 -12.66 23.35 34.98
N GLU A 264 -12.57 23.54 36.31
CA GLU A 264 -13.69 23.55 37.26
C GLU A 264 -14.11 24.98 37.69
N GLU A 265 -13.32 26.01 37.37
CA GLU A 265 -13.64 27.46 37.47
C GLU A 265 -14.19 28.01 36.14
#